data_AF-A0A7S3V6P1-F1
#
_entry.id   AF-A0A7S3V6P1-F1
#
_cell.length_a   1.000
_cell.length_b   1.000
_cell.length_c   1.000
_cell.angle_alpha   90.00
_cell.angle_beta   90.00
_cell.angle_gamma   90.00
#
_symmetry.space_group_name_H-M   'P 1'
#
loop_
_entity.id
_entity.type
_entity.pdbx_description
1 polymer ?
#
loop_
_entity_poly.entity_id
_entity_poly.type
_entity_poly.pdbx_seq_one_letter_code
_entity_poly.pdbx_strand_id
1 'polypeptide(L)'
;MPDAASKVDGSNFGSIRNATNSCPPKEYCRILIVGCGSSRLGEDMMKDGWGWMVEKPEPYKNGGERSAVVPGITNVDFSEVVITQMEQRANCSFYRTVQAKFNRWTRSKYVPTLSNEMKNNHDIDLKQEIKEDIKQVKKNLSNGTPTSIGCGIKSSNVIPTLCRMSFKCVDVTESLPFPDESFDLIINKGTLDAILCSNGAITRCNKMMAECSRVLKGHGSMVVVSHGTPENRKVCFENSAHWQQQKGGVEYCTVPKPKIGNGEFQNDGPMYHYIYIARKNSNRQCK
;
A
#
# COMPACT_ATOMS: atom_id res chain seq x y z
N MET A 1 -17.63 4.59 -32.20
CA MET A 1 -16.65 3.62 -31.67
C MET A 1 -15.45 4.38 -31.14
N PRO A 2 -15.02 4.07 -29.91
CA PRO A 2 -13.60 3.96 -29.64
C PRO A 2 -13.29 2.58 -29.06
N ASP A 3 -12.52 1.83 -29.84
CA ASP A 3 -11.85 0.61 -29.45
C ASP A 3 -10.54 0.99 -28.76
N ALA A 4 -10.43 0.69 -27.46
CA ALA A 4 -9.15 0.59 -26.75
C ALA A 4 -9.35 -0.29 -25.52
N ALA A 5 -9.73 -1.55 -25.77
CA ALA A 5 -9.61 -2.62 -24.79
C ALA A 5 -8.10 -2.81 -24.48
N SER A 6 -7.58 -2.04 -23.53
CA SER A 6 -6.29 -2.33 -22.91
C SER A 6 -6.43 -3.70 -22.26
N LYS A 7 -5.69 -4.68 -22.82
CA LYS A 7 -5.62 -6.06 -22.34
C LYS A 7 -5.53 -6.08 -20.81
N VAL A 8 -6.59 -6.55 -20.17
CA VAL A 8 -6.65 -6.83 -18.74
C VAL A 8 -5.87 -8.12 -18.54
N ASP A 9 -4.61 -8.00 -18.10
CA ASP A 9 -3.82 -9.12 -17.61
C ASP A 9 -4.58 -9.77 -16.44
N GLY A 10 -4.67 -11.10 -16.43
CA GLY A 10 -5.49 -11.90 -15.50
C GLY A 10 -5.03 -11.88 -14.04
N SER A 11 -4.10 -11.00 -13.69
CA SER A 11 -3.83 -10.62 -12.30
C SER A 11 -4.80 -9.50 -11.90
N ASN A 12 -5.52 -9.67 -10.78
CA ASN A 12 -6.49 -8.69 -10.24
C ASN A 12 -5.95 -7.24 -10.04
N PHE A 13 -4.67 -6.99 -10.33
CA PHE A 13 -3.97 -5.72 -10.12
C PHE A 13 -3.93 -4.81 -11.35
N GLY A 14 -4.30 -5.29 -12.54
CA GLY A 14 -4.34 -4.46 -13.76
C GLY A 14 -5.19 -3.20 -13.59
N SER A 15 -6.35 -3.33 -12.94
CA SER A 15 -7.27 -2.22 -12.64
C SER A 15 -6.76 -1.25 -11.57
N ILE A 16 -5.84 -1.69 -10.70
CA ILE A 16 -5.24 -0.86 -9.63
C ILE A 16 -4.09 -0.01 -10.18
N ARG A 17 -3.49 -0.39 -11.32
CA ARG A 17 -2.36 0.34 -11.91
C ARG A 17 -2.66 1.83 -12.11
N ASN A 18 -3.86 2.16 -12.57
CA ASN A 18 -4.30 3.56 -12.72
C ASN A 18 -4.45 4.27 -11.37
N ALA A 19 -4.86 3.55 -10.32
CA ALA A 19 -5.02 4.09 -8.98
C ALA A 19 -3.68 4.48 -8.35
N THR A 20 -2.61 3.78 -8.72
CA THR A 20 -1.26 3.99 -8.16
C THR A 20 -0.38 4.92 -8.98
N ASN A 21 -0.91 5.57 -10.03
CA ASN A 21 -0.13 6.49 -10.88
C ASN A 21 0.44 7.70 -10.11
N SER A 22 -0.20 8.10 -9.01
CA SER A 22 0.28 9.18 -8.13
C SER A 22 1.14 8.66 -6.95
N CYS A 23 1.21 7.34 -6.78
CA CYS A 23 2.04 6.70 -5.76
C CYS A 23 3.48 6.54 -6.27
N PRO A 24 4.47 6.40 -5.38
CA PRO A 24 5.82 5.99 -5.77
C PRO A 24 5.80 4.60 -6.43
N PRO A 25 6.91 4.17 -7.08
CA PRO A 25 7.03 2.83 -7.60
C PRO A 25 6.65 1.79 -6.53
N LYS A 26 5.98 0.70 -6.93
CA LYS A 26 5.38 -0.26 -6.00
C LYS A 26 6.36 -0.76 -4.92
N GLU A 27 7.63 -0.92 -5.27
CA GLU A 27 8.67 -1.38 -4.34
C GLU A 27 8.85 -0.42 -3.17
N TYR A 28 8.61 0.87 -3.35
CA TYR A 28 8.78 1.95 -2.36
C TYR A 28 7.44 2.40 -1.74
N CYS A 29 6.33 1.85 -2.20
CA CYS A 29 5.00 2.28 -1.78
C CYS A 29 4.69 1.80 -0.36
N ARG A 30 4.32 2.72 0.54
CA ARG A 30 3.84 2.39 1.89
C ARG A 30 2.32 2.20 1.86
N ILE A 31 1.88 1.00 2.20
CA ILE A 31 0.51 0.54 1.95
C ILE A 31 -0.19 0.22 3.27
N LEU A 32 -1.39 0.75 3.45
CA LEU A 32 -2.30 0.37 4.54
C LEU A 32 -3.49 -0.41 3.97
N ILE A 33 -3.67 -1.64 4.41
CA ILE A 33 -4.83 -2.48 4.08
C ILE A 33 -5.79 -2.43 5.27
N VAL A 34 -6.91 -1.72 5.11
CA VAL A 34 -7.94 -1.56 6.14
C VAL A 34 -8.97 -2.68 6.10
N GLY A 35 -9.31 -3.23 7.27
CA GLY A 35 -10.17 -4.40 7.41
C GLY A 35 -9.67 -5.56 6.57
N CYS A 36 -8.42 -5.98 6.80
CA CYS A 36 -7.75 -6.98 5.98
C CYS A 36 -8.47 -8.34 5.99
N GLY A 37 -9.23 -8.64 7.05
CA GLY A 37 -9.89 -9.92 7.23
C GLY A 37 -8.89 -11.07 7.11
N SER A 38 -9.38 -12.20 6.59
CA SER A 38 -8.55 -13.35 6.27
C SER A 38 -7.93 -13.30 4.86
N SER A 39 -8.06 -12.17 4.15
CA SER A 39 -7.66 -12.05 2.75
C SER A 39 -6.15 -12.24 2.55
N ARG A 40 -5.76 -12.85 1.42
CA ARG A 40 -4.36 -12.98 1.01
C ARG A 40 -3.83 -11.77 0.25
N LEU A 41 -4.61 -10.69 0.14
CA LEU A 41 -4.23 -9.51 -0.64
C LEU A 41 -2.85 -8.96 -0.26
N GLY A 42 -2.57 -8.77 1.03
CA GLY A 42 -1.27 -8.29 1.49
C GLY A 42 -0.13 -9.26 1.15
N GLU A 43 -0.36 -10.56 1.28
CA GLU A 43 0.62 -11.60 0.91
C GLU A 43 0.95 -11.58 -0.58
N ASP A 44 -0.08 -11.46 -1.42
CA ASP A 44 0.06 -11.47 -2.87
C ASP A 44 0.76 -10.19 -3.34
N MET A 45 0.38 -9.03 -2.80
CA MET A 45 1.09 -7.77 -3.02
C MET A 45 2.57 -7.87 -2.62
N MET A 46 2.87 -8.44 -1.46
CA MET A 46 4.26 -8.58 -1.03
C MET A 46 5.06 -9.56 -1.91
N LYS A 47 4.44 -10.64 -2.37
CA LYS A 47 5.04 -11.57 -3.35
C LYS A 47 5.29 -10.93 -4.70
N ASP A 48 4.53 -9.89 -5.04
CA ASP A 48 4.61 -9.16 -6.31
C ASP A 48 5.54 -7.95 -6.27
N GLY A 49 6.15 -7.66 -5.13
CA GLY A 49 7.15 -6.60 -5.01
C GLY A 49 6.68 -5.33 -4.32
N TRP A 50 5.44 -5.28 -3.83
CA TRP A 50 4.94 -4.08 -3.17
C TRP A 50 5.57 -3.91 -1.78
N GLY A 51 5.97 -2.66 -1.46
CA GLY A 51 6.47 -2.28 -0.13
C GLY A 51 7.76 -2.99 0.30
N TRP A 52 8.56 -3.49 -0.64
CA TRP A 52 9.84 -4.14 -0.34
C TRP A 52 10.88 -3.19 0.23
N MET A 53 10.85 -1.94 -0.21
CA MET A 53 11.73 -0.86 0.18
C MET A 53 10.96 0.10 1.08
N VAL A 54 11.57 0.43 2.22
CA VAL A 54 11.10 1.51 3.09
C VAL A 54 12.23 2.53 3.14
N GLU A 55 11.94 3.75 2.69
CA GLU A 55 12.86 4.86 2.84
C GLU A 55 13.13 5.14 4.33
N LYS A 56 14.26 5.77 4.63
CA LYS A 56 14.48 6.25 6.00
C LYS A 56 13.36 7.22 6.37
N PRO A 57 12.89 7.21 7.63
CA PRO A 57 12.07 8.32 8.10
C PRO A 57 12.85 9.62 7.87
N GLU A 58 12.21 10.58 7.19
CA GLU A 58 12.71 11.96 7.10
C GLU A 58 13.13 12.42 8.51
N PRO A 59 14.32 13.01 8.69
CA PRO A 59 14.65 13.63 9.96
C PRO A 59 13.58 14.68 10.28
N TYR A 60 12.92 14.55 11.45
CA TYR A 60 12.00 15.58 11.92
C TYR A 60 12.74 16.91 11.92
N LYS A 61 12.18 17.93 11.23
CA LYS A 61 12.80 19.25 11.08
C LYS A 61 13.13 19.94 12.42
N ASN A 62 12.56 19.47 13.54
CA ASN A 62 12.65 20.09 14.86
C ASN A 62 13.16 19.15 15.99
N GLY A 63 13.94 18.11 15.70
CA GLY A 63 14.63 17.33 16.75
C GLY A 63 13.72 16.45 17.63
N GLY A 64 12.49 16.17 17.20
CA GLY A 64 11.61 15.20 17.85
C GLY A 64 12.07 13.75 17.69
N GLU A 65 11.47 12.85 18.48
CA GLU A 65 11.70 11.41 18.45
C GLU A 65 11.58 10.87 17.00
N ARG A 66 12.51 10.02 16.57
CA ARG A 66 12.52 9.49 15.19
C ARG A 66 11.19 8.80 14.90
N SER A 67 10.49 9.22 13.85
CA SER A 67 9.26 8.58 13.39
C SER A 67 9.48 7.08 13.24
N ALA A 68 8.62 6.27 13.85
CA ALA A 68 8.66 4.82 13.73
C ALA A 68 8.69 4.43 12.25
N VAL A 69 9.54 3.46 11.89
CA VAL A 69 9.61 2.93 10.52
C VAL A 69 8.26 2.32 10.19
N VAL A 70 7.50 2.93 9.29
CA VAL A 70 6.24 2.39 8.80
C VAL A 70 6.57 1.29 7.78
N PRO A 71 6.21 0.02 8.05
CA PRO A 71 6.47 -1.08 7.12
C PRO A 71 5.81 -0.84 5.77
N GLY A 72 6.40 -1.37 4.70
CA GLY A 72 5.89 -1.16 3.35
C GLY A 72 4.45 -1.67 3.16
N ILE A 73 4.04 -2.71 3.90
CA ILE A 73 2.64 -3.16 3.95
C ILE A 73 2.21 -3.32 5.42
N THR A 74 1.15 -2.61 5.80
CA THR A 74 0.50 -2.70 7.11
C THR A 74 -0.93 -3.16 6.94
N ASN A 75 -1.30 -4.24 7.63
CA ASN A 75 -2.64 -4.82 7.61
C ASN A 75 -3.33 -4.53 8.94
N VAL A 76 -4.57 -4.06 8.87
CA VAL A 76 -5.35 -3.76 10.06
C VAL A 76 -6.73 -4.37 10.01
N ASP A 77 -7.22 -4.80 11.16
CA ASP A 77 -8.56 -5.34 11.36
C ASP A 77 -8.97 -5.13 12.82
N PHE A 78 -10.27 -5.04 13.11
CA PHE A 78 -10.75 -4.87 14.49
C PHE A 78 -10.75 -6.20 15.26
N SER A 79 -10.68 -7.33 14.55
CA SER A 79 -10.67 -8.66 15.16
C SER A 79 -9.24 -9.10 15.49
N GLU A 80 -8.94 -9.18 16.79
CA GLU A 80 -7.67 -9.72 17.28
C GLU A 80 -7.42 -11.14 16.77
N VAL A 81 -8.46 -11.99 16.75
CA VAL A 81 -8.38 -13.37 16.24
C VAL A 81 -7.92 -13.40 14.78
N VAL A 82 -8.49 -12.54 13.93
CA VAL A 82 -8.08 -12.42 12.52
C VAL A 82 -6.63 -11.98 12.42
N ILE A 83 -6.24 -10.95 13.17
CA ILE A 83 -4.87 -10.41 13.18
C ILE A 83 -3.85 -11.47 13.61
N THR A 84 -4.11 -12.19 14.69
CA THR A 84 -3.25 -13.28 15.16
C THR A 84 -3.14 -14.39 14.10
N GLN A 85 -4.25 -14.77 13.48
CA GLN A 85 -4.24 -15.78 12.41
C GLN A 85 -3.43 -15.31 11.18
N MET A 86 -3.55 -14.04 10.80
CA MET A 86 -2.81 -13.49 9.66
C MET A 86 -1.30 -13.44 9.94
N GLU A 87 -0.93 -13.02 11.14
CA GLU A 87 0.46 -12.96 11.57
C GLU A 87 1.11 -14.34 11.60
N GLN A 88 0.40 -15.36 12.11
CA GLN A 88 0.85 -16.75 12.08
C GLN A 88 1.00 -17.28 10.65
N ARG A 89 0.14 -16.84 9.72
CA ARG A 89 0.23 -17.25 8.31
C ARG A 89 1.44 -16.65 7.61
N ALA A 90 1.80 -15.42 7.96
CA ALA A 90 3.03 -14.74 7.53
C ALA A 90 4.27 -15.31 8.26
N ASN A 91 4.46 -16.62 8.18
CA ASN A 91 5.55 -17.33 8.87
C ASN A 91 6.88 -17.28 8.10
N CYS A 92 7.91 -17.90 8.66
CA CYS A 92 9.25 -17.96 8.06
C CYS A 92 9.26 -18.60 6.66
N SER A 93 8.37 -19.56 6.36
CA SER A 93 8.29 -20.18 5.04
C SER A 93 7.83 -19.19 3.97
N PHE A 94 6.79 -18.43 4.28
CA PHE A 94 6.32 -17.33 3.43
C PHE A 94 7.45 -16.31 3.17
N TYR A 95 8.10 -15.83 4.23
CA TYR A 95 9.15 -14.82 4.07
C TYR A 95 10.43 -15.33 3.41
N ARG A 96 10.77 -16.62 3.51
CA ARG A 96 11.85 -17.22 2.71
C ARG A 96 11.54 -17.14 1.22
N THR A 97 10.30 -17.37 0.83
CA THR A 97 9.86 -17.25 -0.57
C THR A 97 9.95 -15.81 -1.07
N VAL A 98 9.47 -14.86 -0.27
CA VAL A 98 9.54 -13.43 -0.60
C VAL A 98 10.99 -12.95 -0.66
N GLN A 99 11.84 -13.36 0.29
CA GLN A 99 13.27 -13.01 0.32
C GLN A 99 13.99 -13.48 -0.94
N ALA A 100 13.68 -14.68 -1.46
CA ALA A 100 14.27 -15.17 -2.71
C ALA A 100 13.89 -14.29 -3.92
N LYS A 101 12.61 -13.85 -4.00
CA LYS A 101 12.13 -12.92 -5.02
C LYS A 101 12.78 -11.54 -4.89
N PHE A 102 12.83 -11.00 -3.68
CA PHE A 102 13.50 -9.74 -3.37
C PHE A 102 14.97 -9.79 -3.77
N ASN A 103 15.71 -10.82 -3.36
CA ASN A 103 17.13 -10.99 -3.72
C ASN A 103 17.35 -11.10 -5.23
N ARG A 104 16.40 -11.69 -5.97
CA ARG A 104 16.45 -11.74 -7.45
C ARG A 104 16.26 -10.34 -8.03
N TRP A 105 15.26 -9.59 -7.56
CA TRP A 105 15.01 -8.21 -7.97
C TRP A 105 16.18 -7.28 -7.62
N THR A 106 16.76 -7.41 -6.42
CA THR A 106 17.91 -6.60 -6.00
C THR A 106 19.09 -6.79 -6.94
N ARG A 107 19.36 -8.03 -7.37
CA ARG A 107 20.42 -8.33 -8.35
C ARG A 107 20.12 -7.79 -9.74
N SER A 108 18.90 -7.96 -10.23
CA SER A 108 18.56 -7.70 -11.63
C SER A 108 18.12 -6.26 -11.91
N LYS A 109 17.64 -5.53 -10.91
CA LYS A 109 17.15 -4.15 -11.05
C LYS A 109 17.89 -3.16 -10.16
N TYR A 110 17.89 -3.39 -8.84
CA TYR A 110 18.40 -2.40 -7.89
C TYR A 110 19.91 -2.12 -8.04
N VAL A 111 20.73 -3.16 -8.06
CA VAL A 111 22.20 -3.02 -8.23
C VAL A 111 22.55 -2.37 -9.57
N PRO A 112 21.95 -2.75 -10.72
CA PRO A 112 22.15 -2.01 -11.97
C PRO A 112 21.74 -0.54 -11.90
N THR A 113 20.62 -0.20 -11.27
CA THR A 113 20.18 1.19 -11.09
C THR A 113 21.22 2.01 -10.33
N LEU A 114 21.66 1.53 -9.15
CA LEU A 114 22.73 2.19 -8.38
C LEU A 114 24.04 2.29 -9.16
N SER A 115 24.38 1.25 -9.93
CA SER A 115 25.59 1.25 -10.75
C SER A 115 25.55 2.31 -11.85
N ASN A 116 24.36 2.57 -12.42
CA ASN A 116 24.16 3.62 -13.42
C ASN A 116 24.18 5.00 -12.78
N GLU A 117 23.54 5.17 -11.62
CA GLU A 117 23.58 6.42 -10.85
C GLU A 117 25.01 6.81 -10.47
N MET A 118 25.79 5.85 -9.95
CA MET A 118 27.22 6.05 -9.66
C MET A 118 28.01 6.48 -10.90
N LYS A 119 27.75 5.92 -12.09
CA LYS A 119 28.47 6.30 -13.32
C LYS A 119 28.13 7.72 -13.75
N ASN A 120 26.87 8.12 -13.59
CA ASN A 120 26.33 9.39 -14.08
C ASN A 120 26.52 10.56 -13.09
N ASN A 121 26.81 10.29 -11.82
CA ASN A 121 27.03 11.33 -10.83
C ASN A 121 28.42 11.98 -11.00
N HIS A 122 28.54 13.31 -10.88
CA HIS A 122 29.82 14.02 -10.98
C HIS A 122 30.49 14.29 -9.63
N ASP A 123 29.75 14.12 -8.53
CA ASP A 123 30.24 14.24 -7.17
C ASP A 123 31.07 13.00 -6.78
N ILE A 124 32.33 13.21 -6.40
CA ILE A 124 33.28 12.16 -6.06
C ILE A 124 32.92 11.47 -4.73
N ASP A 125 32.42 12.24 -3.75
CA ASP A 125 32.10 11.72 -2.43
C ASP A 125 30.85 10.85 -2.51
N LEU A 126 29.81 11.31 -3.21
CA LEU A 126 28.60 10.51 -3.47
C LEU A 126 28.91 9.25 -4.29
N LYS A 127 29.80 9.34 -5.28
CA LYS A 127 30.26 8.17 -6.04
C LYS A 127 30.88 7.11 -5.14
N GLN A 128 31.71 7.54 -4.18
CA GLN A 128 32.37 6.63 -3.25
C GLN A 128 31.38 6.02 -2.26
N GLU A 129 30.38 6.77 -1.80
CA GLU A 129 29.27 6.26 -0.98
C GLU A 129 28.48 5.15 -1.71
N ILE A 130 28.00 5.44 -2.93
CA ILE A 130 27.23 4.48 -3.74
C ILE A 130 28.04 3.21 -4.02
N LYS A 131 29.36 3.35 -4.23
CA LYS A 131 30.26 2.20 -4.46
C LYS A 131 30.33 1.27 -3.25
N GLU A 132 30.44 1.82 -2.04
CA GLU A 132 30.42 1.03 -0.81
C GLU A 132 29.06 0.39 -0.56
N ASP A 133 27.95 1.07 -0.88
CA ASP A 133 26.61 0.48 -0.78
C ASP A 133 26.44 -0.71 -1.72
N ILE A 134 26.87 -0.59 -2.98
CA ILE A 134 26.84 -1.71 -3.95
C ILE A 134 27.62 -2.92 -3.41
N LYS A 135 28.79 -2.67 -2.82
CA LYS A 135 29.63 -3.72 -2.23
C LYS A 135 28.92 -4.39 -1.05
N GLN A 136 28.30 -3.60 -0.17
CA GLN A 136 27.55 -4.11 0.98
C GLN A 136 26.31 -4.91 0.55
N VAL A 137 25.56 -4.43 -0.46
CA VAL A 137 24.41 -5.15 -1.04
C VAL A 137 24.83 -6.49 -1.62
N LYS A 138 25.92 -6.52 -2.40
CA LYS A 138 26.45 -7.77 -2.96
C LYS A 138 26.87 -8.77 -1.87
N LYS A 139 27.47 -8.29 -0.79
CA LYS A 139 27.82 -9.10 0.39
C LYS A 139 26.59 -9.67 1.10
N ASN A 140 25.53 -8.88 1.26
CA ASN A 140 24.27 -9.37 1.85
C ASN A 140 23.63 -10.46 0.96
N LEU A 141 23.69 -10.29 -0.35
CA LEU A 141 23.17 -11.25 -1.32
C LEU A 141 23.95 -12.57 -1.35
N SER A 142 25.25 -12.58 -1.02
CA SER A 142 26.07 -13.81 -0.97
C SER A 142 25.88 -14.59 0.33
N ASN A 143 25.65 -13.90 1.44
CA ASN A 143 25.62 -14.54 2.76
C ASN A 143 24.28 -15.22 3.09
N GLY A 144 23.26 -15.05 2.23
CA GLY A 144 21.94 -15.67 2.43
C GLY A 144 21.22 -15.21 3.70
N THR A 145 21.76 -14.23 4.42
CA THR A 145 21.21 -13.76 5.69
C THR A 145 19.87 -13.11 5.44
N PRO A 146 18.79 -13.57 6.10
CA PRO A 146 17.62 -12.74 6.27
C PRO A 146 18.11 -11.52 7.02
N THR A 147 18.10 -10.34 6.40
CA THR A 147 18.25 -9.09 7.14
C THR A 147 17.03 -9.00 8.04
N SER A 148 17.16 -9.54 9.25
CA SER A 148 16.24 -9.27 10.35
C SER A 148 16.24 -7.76 10.57
N ILE A 149 15.04 -7.24 10.81
CA ILE A 149 14.73 -5.85 11.11
C ILE A 149 15.85 -5.27 11.99
N GLY A 150 16.63 -4.35 11.41
CA GLY A 150 17.72 -3.65 12.07
C GLY A 150 17.51 -2.17 11.84
N CYS A 151 16.77 -1.55 12.76
CA CYS A 151 16.70 -0.10 12.91
C CYS A 151 18.13 0.43 13.11
N GLY A 152 18.63 1.24 12.18
CA GLY A 152 19.90 1.96 12.33
C GLY A 152 20.87 1.73 11.18
N ILE A 153 20.72 2.51 10.10
CA ILE A 153 21.77 2.72 9.10
C ILE A 153 21.96 4.23 8.94
N LYS A 154 23.21 4.70 8.91
CA LYS A 154 23.59 6.12 8.95
C LYS A 154 23.84 6.80 7.59
N SER A 155 23.85 6.10 6.44
CA SER A 155 24.17 6.71 5.12
C SER A 155 22.93 7.09 4.30
N SER A 156 23.03 8.14 3.50
CA SER A 156 21.91 8.76 2.78
C SER A 156 21.26 7.86 1.71
N ASN A 157 21.91 6.76 1.36
CA ASN A 157 21.45 5.76 0.40
C ASN A 157 21.03 4.46 1.11
N VAL A 158 19.82 3.97 0.83
CA VAL A 158 19.18 2.86 1.56
C VAL A 158 19.80 1.53 1.14
N ILE A 159 20.38 0.77 2.08
CA ILE A 159 20.67 -0.65 1.84
C ILE A 159 19.33 -1.40 1.80
N PRO A 160 18.92 -1.98 0.66
CA PRO A 160 17.63 -2.62 0.46
C PRO A 160 17.48 -3.77 1.46
N THR A 161 16.53 -3.61 2.38
CA THR A 161 16.20 -4.60 3.40
C THR A 161 14.72 -4.91 3.29
N LEU A 162 14.39 -6.20 3.11
CA LEU A 162 13.01 -6.65 3.04
C LEU A 162 12.31 -6.39 4.38
N CYS A 163 11.38 -5.44 4.39
CA CYS A 163 10.55 -5.18 5.57
C CYS A 163 9.38 -6.18 5.62
N ARG A 164 9.18 -6.85 6.76
CA ARG A 164 8.05 -7.76 6.96
C ARG A 164 6.73 -6.97 7.02
N MET A 165 5.62 -7.58 6.61
CA MET A 165 4.30 -7.00 6.83
C MET A 165 4.02 -6.83 8.32
N SER A 166 3.34 -5.74 8.67
CA SER A 166 2.78 -5.54 10.01
C SER A 166 1.30 -5.91 10.03
N PHE A 167 0.86 -6.45 11.16
CA PHE A 167 -0.54 -6.75 11.47
C PHE A 167 -0.89 -6.04 12.78
N LYS A 168 -1.98 -5.29 12.81
CA LYS A 168 -2.41 -4.55 14.02
C LYS A 168 -3.91 -4.65 14.22
N CYS A 169 -4.32 -4.96 15.45
CA CYS A 169 -5.72 -4.94 15.86
C CYS A 169 -6.15 -3.49 16.12
N VAL A 170 -6.96 -2.91 15.22
CA VAL A 170 -7.47 -1.54 15.34
C VAL A 170 -8.86 -1.42 14.71
N ASP A 171 -9.75 -0.63 15.35
CA ASP A 171 -10.99 -0.20 14.70
C ASP A 171 -10.68 1.00 13.81
N VAL A 172 -10.87 0.83 12.50
CA VAL A 172 -10.60 1.87 11.50
C VAL A 172 -11.58 3.04 11.56
N THR A 173 -12.61 2.95 12.39
CA THR A 173 -13.53 4.04 12.69
C THR A 173 -13.13 4.83 13.94
N GLU A 174 -12.00 4.50 14.56
CA GLU A 174 -11.38 5.27 15.64
C GLU A 174 -9.98 5.74 15.21
N SER A 175 -9.32 6.54 16.06
CA SER A 175 -8.00 7.10 15.75
C SER A 175 -6.97 6.00 15.48
N LEU A 176 -6.42 5.97 14.27
CA LEU A 176 -5.38 5.03 13.87
C LEU A 176 -4.04 5.39 14.53
N PRO A 177 -3.27 4.39 15.02
CA PRO A 177 -2.00 4.60 15.70
C PRO A 177 -0.85 4.84 14.72
N PHE A 178 -1.08 5.67 13.71
CA PHE A 178 -0.12 6.05 12.69
C PHE A 178 -0.04 7.57 12.59
N PRO A 179 1.16 8.15 12.40
CA PRO A 179 1.30 9.57 12.12
C PRO A 179 0.53 9.99 10.86
N ASP A 180 0.23 11.27 10.78
CA ASP A 180 -0.30 11.89 9.57
C ASP A 180 0.65 11.62 8.39
N GLU A 181 0.09 11.46 7.18
CA GLU A 181 0.88 11.30 5.95
C GLU A 181 1.88 10.11 5.98
N SER A 182 1.52 9.04 6.69
CA SER A 182 2.32 7.83 6.80
C SER A 182 2.25 6.89 5.58
N PHE A 183 1.16 6.91 4.81
CA PHE A 183 0.93 5.94 3.74
C PHE A 183 0.79 6.60 2.36
N ASP A 184 1.26 5.93 1.32
CA ASP A 184 1.10 6.33 -0.07
C ASP A 184 -0.15 5.73 -0.70
N LEU A 185 -0.57 4.54 -0.23
CA LEU A 185 -1.73 3.81 -0.74
C LEU A 185 -2.55 3.23 0.42
N ILE A 186 -3.87 3.46 0.39
CA ILE A 186 -4.82 2.76 1.26
C ILE A 186 -5.67 1.83 0.41
N ILE A 187 -5.86 0.59 0.86
CA ILE A 187 -6.75 -0.36 0.20
C ILE A 187 -7.82 -0.83 1.18
N ASN A 188 -9.07 -0.69 0.76
CA ASN A 188 -10.26 -1.17 1.44
C ASN A 188 -10.97 -2.18 0.53
N LYS A 189 -11.29 -3.37 1.03
CA LYS A 189 -12.01 -4.39 0.25
C LYS A 189 -13.18 -4.93 1.07
N GLY A 190 -14.38 -4.38 0.84
CA GLY A 190 -15.61 -4.76 1.52
C GLY A 190 -15.73 -4.25 2.97
N THR A 191 -14.69 -3.66 3.55
CA THR A 191 -14.74 -3.10 4.92
C THR A 191 -15.65 -1.88 4.99
N LEU A 192 -15.65 -1.02 3.96
CA LEU A 192 -16.61 0.09 3.88
C LEU A 192 -18.05 -0.42 3.80
N ASP A 193 -18.30 -1.52 3.08
CA ASP A 193 -19.62 -2.14 3.02
C ASP A 193 -20.06 -2.65 4.39
N ALA A 194 -19.16 -3.30 5.14
CA ALA A 194 -19.44 -3.76 6.50
C ALA A 194 -19.76 -2.60 7.45
N ILE A 195 -19.04 -1.48 7.36
CA ILE A 195 -19.28 -0.29 8.18
C ILE A 195 -20.65 0.33 7.86
N LEU A 196 -21.01 0.40 6.58
CA LEU A 196 -22.29 0.99 6.15
C LEU A 196 -23.50 0.12 6.51
N CYS A 197 -23.30 -1.17 6.79
CA CYS A 197 -24.34 -2.07 7.32
C CYS A 197 -24.42 -2.07 8.86
N SER A 198 -23.60 -1.27 9.55
CA SER A 198 -23.54 -1.24 11.02
C SER A 198 -24.35 -0.08 11.62
N ASN A 199 -24.63 -0.16 12.93
CA ASN A 199 -25.28 0.92 13.66
C ASN A 199 -24.43 2.20 13.63
N GLY A 200 -25.06 3.35 13.39
CA GLY A 200 -24.34 4.62 13.27
C GLY A 200 -23.46 4.70 12.00
N ALA A 201 -23.83 3.97 10.95
CA ALA A 201 -23.12 3.84 9.67
C ALA A 201 -22.51 5.16 9.15
N ILE A 202 -23.29 6.24 9.11
CA ILE A 202 -22.84 7.54 8.59
C ILE A 202 -21.69 8.09 9.44
N THR A 203 -21.86 8.13 10.76
CA THR A 203 -20.83 8.63 11.69
C THR A 203 -19.57 7.78 11.61
N ARG A 204 -19.71 6.45 11.64
CA ARG A 204 -18.58 5.50 11.55
C ARG A 204 -17.85 5.60 10.21
N CYS A 205 -18.59 5.75 9.11
CA CYS A 205 -18.05 6.00 7.78
C CYS A 205 -17.24 7.30 7.76
N ASN A 206 -17.81 8.41 8.24
CA ASN A 206 -17.13 9.70 8.29
C ASN A 206 -15.84 9.64 9.10
N LYS A 207 -15.84 8.98 10.26
CA LYS A 207 -14.62 8.77 11.06
C LYS A 207 -13.56 7.97 10.29
N MET A 208 -13.95 6.86 9.66
CA MET A 208 -13.03 6.05 8.85
C MET A 208 -12.43 6.85 7.68
N MET A 209 -13.26 7.61 6.97
CA MET A 209 -12.83 8.42 5.83
C MET A 209 -11.90 9.56 6.26
N ALA A 210 -12.13 10.17 7.43
CA ALA A 210 -11.27 11.18 8.02
C ALA A 210 -9.89 10.59 8.40
N GLU A 211 -9.87 9.47 9.10
CA GLU A 211 -8.62 8.82 9.50
C GLU A 211 -7.81 8.30 8.31
N CYS A 212 -8.47 7.69 7.32
CA CYS A 212 -7.81 7.31 6.06
C CYS A 212 -7.21 8.53 5.36
N SER A 213 -7.92 9.66 5.31
CA SER A 213 -7.36 10.89 4.76
C SER A 213 -6.15 11.38 5.53
N ARG A 214 -6.23 11.42 6.86
CA ARG A 214 -5.17 11.91 7.75
C ARG A 214 -3.86 11.15 7.53
N VAL A 215 -3.91 9.82 7.54
CA VAL A 215 -2.71 8.98 7.41
C VAL A 215 -2.21 8.85 5.96
N LEU A 216 -2.99 9.26 4.96
CA LEU A 216 -2.58 9.26 3.56
C LEU A 216 -1.77 10.52 3.23
N LYS A 217 -0.66 10.37 2.52
CA LYS A 217 0.14 11.50 2.03
C LYS A 217 -0.62 12.36 1.03
N GLY A 218 -0.23 13.63 0.90
CA GLY A 218 -0.80 14.57 -0.09
C GLY A 218 -0.78 14.12 -1.56
N HIS A 219 0.04 13.14 -1.96
CA HIS A 219 0.03 12.51 -3.31
C HIS A 219 -0.61 11.11 -3.34
N GLY A 220 -1.01 10.60 -2.18
CA GLY A 220 -1.45 9.23 -2.03
C GLY A 220 -2.85 8.96 -2.60
N SER A 221 -3.17 7.69 -2.74
CA SER A 221 -4.47 7.23 -3.23
C SER A 221 -5.15 6.29 -2.23
N MET A 222 -6.48 6.33 -2.19
CA MET A 222 -7.31 5.33 -1.54
C MET A 222 -8.10 4.55 -2.59
N VAL A 223 -7.99 3.23 -2.53
CA VAL A 223 -8.73 2.30 -3.38
C VAL A 223 -9.77 1.58 -2.55
N VAL A 224 -11.03 1.65 -2.95
CA VAL A 224 -12.14 0.95 -2.31
C VAL A 224 -12.79 -0.02 -3.28
N VAL A 225 -12.69 -1.31 -2.97
CA VAL A 225 -13.43 -2.36 -3.67
C VAL A 225 -14.73 -2.62 -2.90
N SER A 226 -15.87 -2.39 -3.55
CA SER A 226 -17.18 -2.42 -2.91
C SER A 226 -18.26 -3.01 -3.82
N HIS A 227 -19.31 -3.55 -3.20
CA HIS A 227 -20.53 -3.97 -3.88
C HIS A 227 -21.56 -2.83 -4.05
N GLY A 228 -21.39 -1.72 -3.34
CA GLY A 228 -22.29 -0.57 -3.45
C GLY A 228 -22.11 0.16 -4.78
N THR A 229 -23.21 0.65 -5.33
CA THR A 229 -23.22 1.42 -6.57
C THR A 229 -22.62 2.82 -6.37
N PRO A 230 -22.21 3.50 -7.45
CA PRO A 230 -21.61 4.83 -7.37
C PRO A 230 -22.47 5.85 -6.62
N GLU A 231 -23.79 5.79 -6.79
CA GLU A 231 -24.76 6.69 -6.15
C GLU A 231 -24.68 6.59 -4.63
N ASN A 232 -24.45 5.38 -4.09
CA ASN A 232 -24.41 5.12 -2.66
C ASN A 232 -23.01 5.15 -2.06
N ARG A 233 -21.96 5.23 -2.88
CA ARG A 233 -20.56 5.15 -2.41
C ARG A 233 -19.80 6.44 -2.60
N LYS A 234 -20.07 7.22 -3.65
CA LYS A 234 -19.41 8.51 -3.86
C LYS A 234 -19.68 9.49 -2.70
N VAL A 235 -20.91 9.46 -2.16
CA VAL A 235 -21.32 10.26 -1.01
C VAL A 235 -20.42 10.05 0.22
N CYS A 236 -19.85 8.84 0.41
CA CYS A 236 -18.92 8.56 1.51
C CYS A 236 -17.63 9.38 1.43
N PHE A 237 -17.17 9.70 0.22
CA PHE A 237 -16.00 10.55 0.01
C PHE A 237 -16.40 12.02 -0.03
N GLU A 238 -17.54 12.34 -0.62
CA GLU A 238 -18.06 13.71 -0.72
C GLU A 238 -18.49 14.29 0.62
N ASN A 239 -18.75 13.50 1.66
CA ASN A 239 -19.09 14.03 2.99
C ASN A 239 -17.87 14.43 3.85
N SER A 240 -16.66 14.20 3.35
CA SER A 240 -15.43 14.54 4.05
C SER A 240 -14.75 15.72 3.39
N ALA A 241 -14.58 16.81 4.15
CA ALA A 241 -13.91 18.03 3.69
C ALA A 241 -12.51 17.78 3.07
N HIS A 242 -11.87 16.67 3.44
CA HIS A 242 -10.55 16.30 2.94
C HIS A 242 -10.55 15.65 1.55
N TRP A 243 -11.67 15.04 1.15
CA TRP A 243 -11.82 14.34 -0.14
C TRP A 243 -12.64 15.16 -1.15
N GLN A 244 -13.46 16.10 -0.66
CA GLN A 244 -14.30 17.02 -1.46
C GLN A 244 -13.53 17.92 -2.44
N GLN A 245 -12.24 18.19 -2.22
CA GLN A 245 -11.47 19.17 -3.00
C GLN A 245 -10.77 18.59 -4.25
N GLN A 246 -11.17 17.40 -4.69
CA GLN A 246 -10.63 16.80 -5.92
C GLN A 246 -11.22 17.49 -7.17
N LYS A 247 -10.38 18.20 -7.94
CA LYS A 247 -10.69 18.50 -9.35
C LYS A 247 -10.82 17.16 -10.09
N GLY A 248 -12.05 16.68 -10.28
CA GLY A 248 -12.37 15.41 -10.96
C GLY A 248 -13.18 14.41 -10.14
N GLY A 249 -13.31 14.61 -8.82
CA GLY A 249 -14.07 13.72 -7.93
C GLY A 249 -13.50 12.29 -7.82
N VAL A 250 -14.26 11.41 -7.14
CA VAL A 250 -13.91 9.99 -7.02
C VAL A 250 -14.19 9.26 -8.33
N GLU A 251 -13.14 8.71 -8.93
CA GLU A 251 -13.22 7.84 -10.10
C GLU A 251 -13.71 6.45 -9.68
N TYR A 252 -14.37 5.74 -10.60
CA TYR A 252 -14.66 4.32 -10.39
C TYR A 252 -14.59 3.53 -11.69
N CYS A 253 -14.30 2.23 -11.56
CA CYS A 253 -14.40 1.26 -12.64
C CYS A 253 -15.05 -0.03 -12.14
N THR A 254 -15.42 -0.92 -13.05
CA THR A 254 -16.06 -2.21 -12.73
C THR A 254 -15.14 -3.38 -13.06
N VAL A 255 -15.07 -4.38 -12.18
CA VAL A 255 -14.33 -5.62 -12.42
C VAL A 255 -15.27 -6.81 -12.32
N PRO A 256 -15.29 -7.73 -13.31
CA PRO A 256 -16.17 -8.91 -13.28
C PRO A 256 -15.95 -9.76 -12.03
N LYS A 257 -17.04 -10.25 -11.46
CA LYS A 257 -16.99 -11.24 -10.38
C LYS A 257 -16.39 -12.56 -10.92
N PRO A 258 -15.53 -13.24 -10.16
CA PRO A 258 -15.08 -14.58 -10.54
C PRO A 258 -16.28 -15.52 -10.69
N LYS A 259 -16.35 -16.28 -11.80
CA LYS A 259 -17.37 -17.32 -11.97
C LYS A 259 -17.04 -18.48 -11.05
N ILE A 260 -17.81 -18.67 -9.98
CA ILE A 260 -17.65 -19.80 -9.06
C ILE A 260 -18.57 -20.94 -9.55
N GLY A 261 -17.99 -21.92 -10.26
CA GLY A 261 -18.66 -23.17 -10.65
C GLY A 261 -19.60 -23.09 -11.88
N ASN A 262 -19.87 -24.26 -12.49
CA ASN A 262 -20.82 -24.45 -13.61
C ASN A 262 -22.30 -24.40 -13.19
N GLY A 263 -22.62 -23.79 -12.05
CA GLY A 263 -23.98 -23.64 -11.55
C GLY A 263 -24.48 -22.24 -11.83
N GLU A 264 -25.61 -22.14 -12.54
CA GLU A 264 -26.37 -20.90 -12.68
C GLU A 264 -26.90 -20.45 -11.31
N PHE A 265 -26.05 -19.81 -10.50
CA PHE A 265 -26.55 -19.01 -9.39
C PHE A 265 -27.23 -17.78 -10.01
N GLN A 266 -28.57 -17.73 -9.92
CA GLN A 266 -29.33 -16.50 -10.11
C GLN A 266 -28.83 -15.49 -9.07
N ASN A 267 -27.87 -14.66 -9.47
CA ASN A 267 -27.48 -13.49 -8.71
C ASN A 267 -28.33 -12.34 -9.22
N ASP A 268 -29.32 -11.90 -8.43
CA ASP A 268 -30.14 -10.72 -8.73
C ASP A 268 -29.32 -9.40 -8.63
N GLY A 269 -28.04 -9.48 -8.26
CA GLY A 269 -27.12 -8.35 -8.15
C GLY A 269 -26.15 -8.24 -9.33
N PRO A 270 -25.54 -7.06 -9.55
CA PRO A 270 -24.60 -6.83 -10.65
C PRO A 270 -23.44 -7.84 -10.64
N MET A 271 -23.07 -8.34 -11.83
CA MET A 271 -22.01 -9.35 -12.04
C MET A 271 -20.59 -8.79 -11.86
N TYR A 272 -20.44 -7.60 -11.27
CA TYR A 272 -19.18 -6.88 -11.14
C TYR A 272 -18.99 -6.38 -9.70
N HIS A 273 -17.73 -6.13 -9.33
CA HIS A 273 -17.34 -5.29 -8.20
C HIS A 273 -17.07 -3.87 -8.71
N TYR A 274 -17.38 -2.86 -7.90
CA TYR A 274 -16.94 -1.49 -8.15
C TYR A 274 -15.59 -1.26 -7.47
N ILE A 275 -14.68 -0.61 -8.18
CA ILE A 275 -13.40 -0.12 -7.65
C ILE A 275 -13.45 1.40 -7.69
N TYR A 276 -13.48 2.03 -6.53
CA TYR A 276 -13.40 3.47 -6.37
C TYR A 276 -11.96 3.89 -6.14
N ILE A 277 -11.55 4.98 -6.76
CA ILE A 277 -10.20 5.55 -6.67
C ILE A 277 -10.34 7.01 -6.25
N ALA A 278 -9.87 7.32 -5.04
CA ALA A 278 -9.81 8.67 -4.51
C ALA A 278 -8.35 9.10 -4.34
N ARG A 279 -7.93 10.19 -4.98
CA ARG A 279 -6.56 10.70 -4.91
C ARG A 279 -6.48 11.93 -4.00
N LYS A 280 -5.63 11.90 -2.97
CA LYS A 280 -5.43 13.10 -2.14
C LYS A 280 -4.72 14.15 -3.00
N ASN A 281 -5.20 15.39 -2.94
CA ASN A 281 -4.55 16.54 -3.57
C ASN A 281 -3.86 17.36 -2.48
N SER A 282 -2.58 17.65 -2.68
CA SER A 282 -1.77 18.49 -1.80
C SER A 282 -2.08 20.00 -1.90
N ASN A 283 -2.99 20.41 -2.79
CA ASN A 283 -3.28 21.82 -3.04
C ASN A 283 -4.31 22.42 -2.07
N ARG A 284 -3.79 22.82 -0.90
CA ARG A 284 -4.05 24.06 -0.12
C ARG A 284 -4.11 23.74 1.37
N GLN A 285 -3.23 24.41 2.11
CA GLN A 285 -3.39 24.63 3.55
C GLN A 285 -4.83 25.10 3.80
N CYS A 286 -5.55 24.42 4.71
CA CYS A 286 -6.65 25.06 5.40
C CYS A 286 -6.06 26.33 6.04
N LYS A 287 -6.44 27.49 5.51
CA LYS A 287 -6.31 28.76 6.22
C LYS A 287 -7.33 28.80 7.35
#